data_AF-A0A147EZV0-F1
#
_entry.id   AF-A0A147EZV0-F1
#
_cell.length_a   1.000
_cell.length_b   1.000
_cell.length_c   1.000
_cell.angle_alpha   90.00
_cell.angle_beta   90.00
_cell.angle_gamma   90.00
#
_symmetry.space_group_name_H-M   'P 1'
#
loop_
_entity.id
_entity.type
_entity.pdbx_description
1 polymer ?
#
loop_
_entity_poly.entity_id
_entity_poly.type
_entity_poly.pdbx_seq_one_letter_code
_entity_poly.pdbx_strand_id
1 'polypeptide(L)'
;DAVDPGYSREMLAQALGGRRKQLKALLQEQETLAGIGNAYSDEILYAARLSPTAHASSLSEDDITRLHLALHDTLTSAVIARRGVPIAQQKAAKVAAMLVHGRTGEPCPEGDGVVEDIPGTKGAGQWCPSCQVLPDADHNT
;
A
#
# COMPACT_ATOMS: atom_id res chain seq x y z
N ASP A 1 -14.69 -6.22 5.34
CA ASP A 1 -13.79 -5.05 5.41
C ASP A 1 -12.37 -5.53 5.09
N ALA A 2 -11.50 -4.73 4.51
CA ALA A 2 -10.12 -5.13 4.20
C ALA A 2 -9.29 -5.42 5.46
N VAL A 3 -9.69 -4.86 6.61
CA VAL A 3 -9.11 -5.15 7.94
C VAL A 3 -9.69 -6.38 8.63
N ASP A 4 -10.69 -7.03 8.04
CA ASP A 4 -11.32 -8.22 8.60
C ASP A 4 -10.41 -9.45 8.42
N PRO A 5 -10.16 -10.27 9.45
CA PRO A 5 -9.43 -11.54 9.31
C PRO A 5 -10.01 -12.49 8.25
N GLY A 6 -11.29 -12.34 7.89
CA GLY A 6 -11.95 -13.10 6.83
C GLY A 6 -11.75 -12.53 5.41
N TYR A 7 -11.07 -11.39 5.24
CA TYR A 7 -10.81 -10.82 3.93
C TYR A 7 -9.78 -11.67 3.18
N SER A 8 -10.22 -12.40 2.15
CA SER A 8 -9.35 -13.33 1.44
C SER A 8 -8.63 -12.70 0.24
N ARG A 9 -7.59 -13.38 -0.23
CA ARG A 9 -6.89 -13.06 -1.48
C ARG A 9 -7.87 -13.00 -2.67
N GLU A 10 -8.83 -13.93 -2.75
CA GLU A 10 -9.82 -14.01 -3.83
C GLU A 10 -10.77 -12.80 -3.79
N MET A 11 -11.15 -12.35 -2.58
CA MET A 11 -11.93 -11.12 -2.42
C MET A 11 -11.16 -9.90 -2.91
N LEU A 12 -9.84 -9.84 -2.65
CA LEU A 12 -8.97 -8.80 -3.20
C LEU A 12 -8.90 -8.90 -4.73
N ALA A 13 -8.64 -10.08 -5.28
CA ALA A 13 -8.58 -10.30 -6.73
C ALA A 13 -9.88 -9.83 -7.41
N GLN A 14 -11.04 -10.15 -6.83
CA GLN A 14 -12.34 -9.71 -7.34
C GLN A 14 -12.54 -8.20 -7.24
N ALA A 15 -12.07 -7.57 -6.15
CA ALA A 15 -12.11 -6.13 -5.95
C ALA A 15 -11.21 -5.35 -6.94
N LEU A 16 -10.04 -5.90 -7.26
CA LEU A 16 -9.10 -5.38 -8.26
C LEU A 16 -9.63 -5.58 -9.69
N GLY A 17 -10.19 -6.75 -9.98
CA GLY A 17 -11.10 -7.10 -11.07
C GLY A 17 -10.85 -6.42 -12.42
N GLY A 18 -9.67 -6.60 -13.03
CA GLY A 18 -9.38 -6.10 -14.39
C GLY A 18 -9.52 -4.59 -14.58
N ARG A 19 -9.61 -3.82 -13.49
CA ARG A 19 -9.84 -2.36 -13.53
C ARG A 19 -8.59 -1.65 -14.02
N ARG A 20 -8.74 -0.70 -14.94
CA ARG A 20 -7.65 0.18 -15.40
C ARG A 20 -7.39 1.35 -14.45
N LYS A 21 -7.73 1.19 -13.16
CA LYS A 21 -7.52 2.20 -12.11
C LYS A 21 -6.16 1.97 -11.47
N GLN A 22 -5.48 3.05 -11.10
CA GLN A 22 -4.19 2.98 -10.40
C GLN A 22 -4.37 2.35 -9.02
N LEU A 23 -3.39 1.55 -8.58
CA LEU A 23 -3.47 0.80 -7.33
C LEU A 23 -3.73 1.69 -6.13
N LYS A 24 -2.98 2.79 -5.95
CA LYS A 24 -3.17 3.68 -4.80
C LYS A 24 -4.59 4.24 -4.75
N ALA A 25 -5.11 4.69 -5.90
CA ALA A 25 -6.46 5.25 -5.99
C ALA A 25 -7.55 4.21 -5.73
N LEU A 26 -7.29 2.94 -6.03
CA LEU A 26 -8.22 1.84 -5.77
C LEU A 26 -8.16 1.37 -4.31
N LEU A 27 -6.97 1.33 -3.69
CA LEU A 27 -6.81 1.04 -2.27
C LEU A 27 -7.55 2.04 -1.37
N GLN A 28 -7.67 3.30 -1.79
CA GLN A 28 -8.36 4.35 -1.02
C GLN A 28 -9.88 4.41 -1.26
N GLU A 29 -10.39 3.65 -2.22
CA GLU A 29 -11.80 3.67 -2.60
C GLU A 29 -12.62 2.95 -1.54
N GLN A 30 -13.38 3.69 -0.73
CA GLN A 30 -14.12 3.13 0.40
C GLN A 30 -15.21 2.14 -0.03
N GLU A 31 -15.71 2.22 -1.28
CA GLU A 31 -16.64 1.26 -1.85
C GLU A 31 -16.01 -0.11 -2.12
N THR A 32 -14.68 -0.14 -2.33
CA THR A 32 -13.92 -1.34 -2.69
C THR A 32 -13.12 -1.87 -1.49
N LEU A 33 -12.46 -0.97 -0.75
CA LEU A 33 -11.55 -1.26 0.37
C LEU A 33 -11.74 -0.20 1.47
N ALA A 34 -12.72 -0.42 2.33
CA ALA A 34 -12.97 0.45 3.48
C ALA A 34 -11.76 0.49 4.44
N GLY A 35 -11.55 1.63 5.10
CA GLY A 35 -10.56 1.78 6.17
C GLY A 35 -9.12 2.01 5.72
N ILE A 36 -8.80 1.85 4.44
CA ILE A 36 -7.48 2.17 3.89
C ILE A 36 -7.46 3.63 3.43
N GLY A 37 -6.64 4.43 4.10
CA GLY A 37 -6.45 5.86 3.82
C GLY A 37 -5.06 6.16 3.25
N ASN A 38 -4.75 7.45 3.12
CA ASN A 38 -3.55 7.89 2.40
C ASN A 38 -2.26 7.22 2.87
N ALA A 39 -1.99 7.30 4.18
CA ALA A 39 -0.81 6.73 4.78
C ALA A 39 -0.69 5.22 4.53
N TYR A 40 -1.73 4.44 4.85
CA TYR A 40 -1.64 2.99 4.72
C TYR A 40 -1.60 2.54 3.26
N SER A 41 -2.19 3.28 2.32
CA SER A 41 -2.02 2.95 0.89
C SER A 41 -0.56 3.09 0.42
N ASP A 42 0.20 4.04 0.96
CA ASP A 42 1.64 4.18 0.63
C ASP A 42 2.42 3.01 1.23
N GLU A 43 2.21 2.72 2.51
CA GLU A 43 2.92 1.65 3.23
C GLU A 43 2.62 0.26 2.66
N ILE A 44 1.36 -0.02 2.29
CA ILE A 44 0.96 -1.30 1.70
C ILE A 44 1.63 -1.50 0.34
N LEU A 45 1.64 -0.46 -0.52
CA LEU A 45 2.26 -0.56 -1.84
C LEU A 45 3.78 -0.65 -1.76
N TYR A 46 4.38 0.00 -0.77
CA TYR A 46 5.79 -0.14 -0.46
C TYR A 46 6.14 -1.57 -0.03
N ALA A 47 5.40 -2.12 0.95
CA ALA A 47 5.59 -3.49 1.42
C ALA A 47 5.35 -4.54 0.32
N ALA A 48 4.38 -4.30 -0.57
CA ALA A 48 4.11 -5.16 -1.72
C ALA A 48 5.15 -5.02 -2.86
N ARG A 49 6.02 -4.00 -2.80
CA ARG A 49 6.95 -3.59 -3.86
C ARG A 49 6.25 -3.30 -5.19
N LEU A 50 5.05 -2.74 -5.12
CA LEU A 50 4.24 -2.40 -6.29
C LEU A 50 4.21 -0.89 -6.52
N SER A 51 4.39 -0.49 -7.77
CA SER A 51 4.24 0.90 -8.17
C SER A 51 2.83 1.41 -7.85
N PRO A 52 2.69 2.58 -7.19
CA PRO A 52 1.38 3.13 -6.88
C PRO A 52 0.60 3.58 -8.11
N THR A 53 1.29 3.77 -9.24
CA THR A 53 0.71 4.17 -10.53
C THR A 53 0.45 2.99 -11.46
N ALA A 54 0.80 1.77 -11.05
CA ALA A 54 0.41 0.55 -11.77
C ALA A 54 -1.12 0.44 -11.84
N HIS A 55 -1.64 -0.09 -12.94
CA HIS A 55 -3.06 -0.37 -13.06
C HIS A 55 -3.39 -1.72 -12.44
N ALA A 56 -4.52 -1.85 -11.75
CA ALA A 56 -4.95 -3.13 -11.19
C ALA A 56 -5.07 -4.24 -12.25
N SER A 57 -5.42 -3.88 -13.48
CA SER A 57 -5.50 -4.78 -14.64
C SER A 57 -4.16 -5.35 -15.10
N SER A 58 -3.02 -4.81 -14.64
CA SER A 58 -1.68 -5.31 -15.02
C SER A 58 -1.07 -6.23 -13.97
N LEU A 59 -1.78 -6.54 -12.88
CA LEU A 59 -1.25 -7.41 -11.84
C LEU A 59 -1.34 -8.88 -12.24
N SER A 60 -0.26 -9.61 -12.03
CA SER A 60 -0.22 -11.06 -12.03
C SER A 60 -0.84 -11.65 -10.76
N GLU A 61 -1.10 -12.96 -10.76
CA GLU A 61 -1.55 -13.68 -9.57
C GLU A 61 -0.54 -13.56 -8.40
N ASP A 62 0.75 -13.48 -8.72
CA ASP A 62 1.80 -13.29 -7.72
C ASP A 62 1.78 -11.87 -7.14
N ASP A 63 1.55 -10.85 -7.98
CA ASP A 63 1.40 -9.47 -7.51
C ASP A 63 0.19 -9.32 -6.58
N ILE A 64 -0.94 -9.95 -6.94
CA ILE A 64 -2.15 -9.97 -6.11
C ILE A 64 -1.85 -10.65 -4.77
N THR A 65 -1.09 -11.75 -4.78
CA THR A 65 -0.68 -12.45 -3.55
C THR A 65 0.19 -11.56 -2.66
N ARG A 66 1.21 -10.90 -3.23
CA ARG A 66 2.07 -9.99 -2.47
C ARG A 66 1.30 -8.81 -1.91
N LEU A 67 0.39 -8.23 -2.71
CA LEU A 67 -0.47 -7.13 -2.27
C LEU A 67 -1.39 -7.56 -1.12
N HIS A 68 -1.98 -8.76 -1.20
CA HIS A 68 -2.83 -9.29 -0.15
C HIS A 68 -2.08 -9.48 1.18
N LEU A 69 -0.89 -10.08 1.13
CA LEU A 69 -0.05 -10.28 2.31
C LEU A 69 0.39 -8.94 2.91
N ALA A 70 0.87 -8.01 2.08
CA ALA A 70 1.26 -6.67 2.52
C ALA A 70 0.10 -5.91 3.18
N LEU A 71 -1.10 -5.97 2.57
CA LEU A 71 -2.31 -5.36 3.12
C LEU A 71 -2.61 -5.92 4.51
N HIS A 72 -2.64 -7.24 4.65
CA HIS A 72 -2.95 -7.89 5.92
C HIS A 72 -1.91 -7.57 7.00
N ASP A 73 -0.62 -7.68 6.66
CA ASP A 73 0.48 -7.52 7.61
C ASP A 73 0.65 -6.07 8.06
N THR A 74 0.54 -5.10 7.15
CA THR A 74 0.59 -3.67 7.49
C THR A 74 -0.55 -3.29 8.43
N LEU A 75 -1.79 -3.70 8.12
CA LEU A 75 -2.96 -3.35 8.93
C LEU A 75 -2.97 -4.07 10.28
N THR A 76 -2.58 -5.35 10.31
CA THR A 76 -2.44 -6.12 11.55
C THR A 76 -1.37 -5.53 12.45
N SER A 77 -0.21 -5.19 11.90
CA SER A 77 0.89 -4.54 12.64
C SER A 77 0.46 -3.19 13.19
N ALA A 78 -0.30 -2.40 12.41
CA ALA A 78 -0.84 -1.12 12.88
C ALA A 78 -1.85 -1.27 14.02
N VAL A 79 -2.71 -2.30 14.00
CA VAL A 79 -3.62 -2.61 15.11
C VAL A 79 -2.83 -3.01 16.36
N ILE A 80 -1.85 -3.89 16.22
CA ILE A 80 -1.00 -4.37 17.33
C ILE A 80 -0.23 -3.20 17.94
N ALA A 81 0.43 -2.37 17.12
CA ALA A 81 1.23 -1.23 17.58
C ALA A 81 0.41 -0.17 18.34
N ARG A 82 -0.91 -0.13 18.15
CA ARG A 82 -1.81 0.79 18.88
C ARG A 82 -2.31 0.22 20.20
N ARG A 83 -2.19 -1.08 20.45
CA ARG A 83 -2.65 -1.70 21.70
C ARG A 83 -1.87 -1.14 22.88
N GLY A 84 -2.58 -0.63 23.89
CA GLY A 84 -1.97 -0.04 25.09
C GLY A 84 -1.36 1.36 24.88
N VAL A 85 -1.38 1.91 23.66
CA VAL A 85 -0.93 3.29 23.41
C VAL A 85 -2.03 4.27 23.81
N PRO A 86 -1.74 5.25 24.70
CA PRO A 86 -2.70 6.27 25.09
C PRO A 86 -3.28 6.98 23.86
N ILE A 87 -4.58 7.27 23.86
CA ILE A 87 -5.28 7.87 22.71
C ILE A 87 -4.56 9.12 22.19
N ALA A 88 -4.09 9.98 23.11
CA ALA A 88 -3.35 11.20 22.79
C ALA A 88 -2.02 10.94 22.04
N GLN A 89 -1.42 9.76 22.20
CA GLN A 89 -0.15 9.38 21.59
C GLN A 89 -0.31 8.54 20.31
N GLN A 90 -1.52 8.04 20.01
CA GLN A 90 -1.74 7.15 18.87
C GLN A 90 -1.37 7.78 17.53
N LYS A 91 -1.59 9.10 17.36
CA LYS A 91 -1.18 9.80 16.12
C LYS A 91 0.34 9.81 15.96
N ALA A 92 1.06 10.13 17.03
CA ALA A 92 2.53 10.17 17.01
C ALA A 92 3.10 8.76 16.77
N ALA A 93 2.57 7.75 17.45
CA ALA A 93 2.97 6.35 17.26
C ALA A 93 2.71 5.88 15.82
N LYS A 94 1.55 6.24 15.23
CA LYS A 94 1.26 5.95 13.82
C LYS A 94 2.31 6.57 12.90
N VAL A 95 2.58 7.87 13.04
CA VAL A 95 3.56 8.57 12.17
C VAL A 95 4.97 7.99 12.33
N ALA A 96 5.36 7.64 13.55
CA ALA A 96 6.66 7.01 13.81
C ALA A 96 6.82 5.63 13.16
N ALA A 97 5.71 4.91 12.92
CA ALA A 97 5.71 3.60 12.29
C ALA A 97 5.68 3.65 10.74
N MET A 98 5.51 4.83 10.13
CA MET A 98 5.49 4.96 8.66
C MET A 98 6.90 4.90 8.09
N LEU A 99 7.12 4.03 7.12
CA LEU A 99 8.41 3.83 6.44
C LEU A 99 8.59 4.78 5.25
N VAL A 100 7.52 5.09 4.52
CA VAL A 100 7.58 5.94 3.33
C VAL A 100 6.61 7.13 3.40
N HIS A 101 5.47 6.98 4.08
CA HIS A 101 4.49 8.04 4.14
C HIS A 101 5.02 9.25 4.91
N GLY A 102 5.00 10.42 4.26
CA GLY A 102 5.54 11.66 4.82
C GLY A 102 7.08 11.70 4.93
N ARG A 103 7.78 10.84 4.16
CA ARG A 103 9.25 10.72 4.16
C ARG A 103 9.91 11.25 2.87
N THR A 104 9.22 12.06 2.08
CA THR A 104 9.74 12.60 0.82
C THR A 104 11.11 13.25 1.01
N GLY A 105 12.09 12.83 0.22
CA GLY A 105 13.49 13.28 0.28
C GLY A 105 14.37 12.51 1.26
N GLU A 106 13.80 11.62 2.08
CA GLU A 106 14.57 10.73 2.96
C GLU A 106 15.09 9.49 2.19
N PRO A 107 16.21 8.89 2.62
CA PRO A 107 16.67 7.61 2.07
C PRO A 107 15.63 6.51 2.25
N CYS A 108 15.50 5.62 1.26
CA CYS A 108 14.65 4.45 1.38
C CYS A 108 15.16 3.55 2.53
N PRO A 109 14.29 3.05 3.42
CA PRO A 109 14.73 2.26 4.57
C PRO A 109 15.24 0.85 4.22
N GLU A 110 14.83 0.29 3.07
CA GLU A 110 15.22 -1.06 2.65
C GLU A 110 15.99 -1.13 1.32
N GLY A 111 16.21 0.00 0.64
CA GLY A 111 16.86 0.02 -0.67
C GLY A 111 17.73 1.24 -0.88
N ASP A 112 18.41 1.30 -2.02
CA ASP A 112 19.43 2.33 -2.29
C ASP A 112 18.89 3.64 -2.88
N GLY A 113 17.56 3.78 -2.93
CA GLY A 113 16.86 4.93 -3.49
C GLY A 113 16.50 6.00 -2.45
N VAL A 114 15.72 6.98 -2.90
CA VAL A 114 15.07 7.98 -2.03
C VAL A 114 13.56 7.81 -2.09
N VAL A 115 12.87 8.23 -1.04
CA VAL A 115 11.42 8.33 -1.04
C VAL A 115 11.02 9.62 -1.78
N GLU A 116 10.10 9.50 -2.72
CA GLU A 116 9.62 10.58 -3.57
C GLU A 116 8.12 10.80 -3.42
N ASP A 117 7.64 11.98 -3.79
CA ASP A 117 6.22 12.20 -4.00
C ASP A 117 5.79 11.48 -5.29
N ILE A 118 4.62 10.83 -5.26
CA ILE A 118 4.04 10.26 -6.46
C ILE A 118 3.76 11.40 -7.45
N PRO A 119 4.25 11.31 -8.70
CA PRO A 119 4.07 12.36 -9.69
C PRO A 119 2.60 12.80 -9.83
N GLY A 120 2.37 14.11 -9.78
CA GLY A 120 1.04 14.71 -9.94
C GLY A 120 0.14 14.69 -8.69
N THR A 121 0.57 14.09 -7.58
CA THR A 121 -0.25 13.98 -6.35
C THR A 121 -0.10 15.15 -5.37
N LYS A 122 0.87 16.07 -5.58
CA LYS A 122 1.14 17.22 -4.69
C LYS A 122 1.31 16.82 -3.21
N GLY A 123 2.10 15.77 -2.95
CA GLY A 123 2.34 15.24 -1.60
C GLY A 123 1.23 14.34 -1.05
N ALA A 124 0.21 14.04 -1.86
CA ALA A 124 -0.85 13.10 -1.46
C ALA A 124 -0.45 11.62 -1.63
N GLY A 125 0.81 11.31 -1.88
CA GLY A 125 1.33 9.96 -1.73
C GLY A 125 2.83 9.91 -1.93
N GLN A 126 3.47 8.97 -1.23
CA GLN A 126 4.91 8.80 -1.19
C GLN A 126 5.28 7.37 -1.53
N TRP A 127 6.40 7.20 -2.23
CA TRP A 127 6.84 5.92 -2.74
C TRP A 127 8.36 5.91 -2.95
N CYS A 128 8.97 4.73 -3.04
CA CYS A 128 10.36 4.59 -3.47
C CYS A 128 10.41 4.02 -4.89
N PRO A 129 10.79 4.81 -5.92
CA PRO A 129 10.83 4.35 -7.31
C PRO A 129 11.78 3.17 -7.54
N SER A 130 12.84 3.06 -6.75
CA SER A 130 13.80 1.96 -6.84
C SER A 130 13.26 0.63 -6.30
N CYS A 131 12.35 0.69 -5.32
CA CYS A 131 11.78 -0.52 -4.70
C CYS A 131 10.43 -0.92 -5.28
N GLN A 132 9.68 0.03 -5.84
CA GLN A 132 8.31 -0.15 -6.29
C GLN A 132 8.22 -0.06 -7.81
N VAL A 133 8.44 -1.19 -8.47
CA VAL A 133 8.45 -1.28 -9.94
C VAL A 133 7.05 -1.51 -10.49
N LEU A 134 6.86 -1.23 -11.78
CA LEU A 134 5.65 -1.63 -12.49
C LEU A 134 5.62 -3.18 -12.56
N PRO A 135 4.45 -3.80 -12.42
CA PRO A 135 4.28 -5.22 -12.72
C PRO A 135 4.78 -5.53 -14.12
N ASP A 136 5.54 -6.61 -14.27
CA ASP A 136 6.01 -7.08 -15.57
C ASP A 136 4.80 -7.47 -16.44
N ALA A 137 4.62 -6.77 -17.56
CA ALA A 137 3.51 -6.96 -18.48
C ALA A 137 3.51 -8.32 -19.21
N ASP A 138 4.56 -9.14 -19.04
CA ASP A 138 4.85 -10.32 -19.87
C ASP A 138 4.33 -11.65 -19.31
N HIS A 139 3.50 -11.66 -18.27
CA HIS A 139 3.03 -12.91 -17.63
C HIS A 139 1.84 -13.59 -18.33
N ASN A 140 1.65 -13.39 -19.63
CA ASN A 140 0.70 -14.17 -20.44
C ASN A 140 1.43 -15.10 -21.42
N THR A 141 2.09 -16.13 -20.88
CA THR A 141 2.49 -17.32 -21.65
C THR A 141 2.03 -18.58 -20.93
#